data_AF-A0A6B8W5P5-F1
#
_entry.id   AF-A0A6B8W5P5-F1
#
_cell.length_a   1.000
_cell.length_b   1.000
_cell.length_c   1.000
_cell.angle_alpha   90.00
_cell.angle_beta   90.00
_cell.angle_gamma   90.00
#
_symmetry.space_group_name_H-M   'P 1'
#
loop_
_entity.id
_entity.type
_entity.pdbx_description
1 polymer ?
#
loop_
_entity_poly.entity_id
_entity_poly.type
_entity_poly.pdbx_seq_one_letter_code
_entity_poly.pdbx_strand_id
1 'polypeptide(L)'
;MIALETAFGIRPPQHLSRKRFDVGVRAHVTARRALPGPRGPVRLDSLHLRGEEIFGSATVAGQPHGFTASLTRLGRSHWRLRTFRVI
;
A
#
# COMPACT_ATOMS: atom_id res chain seq x y z
N MET A 1 3.78 0.93 -4.73
CA MET A 1 5.01 0.45 -4.07
C MET A 1 5.20 1.04 -2.66
N ILE A 2 5.30 2.38 -2.48
CA ILE A 2 5.56 3.01 -1.17
C ILE A 2 4.63 2.52 -0.04
N ALA A 3 3.32 2.38 -0.27
CA ALA A 3 2.39 1.90 0.77
C ALA A 3 2.69 0.47 1.27
N LEU A 4 3.08 -0.45 0.37
CA LEU A 4 3.51 -1.80 0.72
C LEU A 4 4.82 -1.76 1.51
N GLU A 5 5.83 -1.06 1.01
CA GLU A 5 7.13 -0.94 1.68
C GLU A 5 6.99 -0.32 3.08
N THR A 6 6.10 0.66 3.25
CA THR A 6 5.81 1.24 4.56
C THR A 6 5.06 0.26 5.47
N ALA A 7 4.09 -0.50 4.95
CA ALA A 7 3.33 -1.49 5.71
C ALA A 7 4.20 -2.62 6.26
N PHE A 8 5.23 -3.02 5.50
CA PHE A 8 6.17 -4.07 5.87
C PHE A 8 7.47 -3.55 6.49
N GLY A 9 7.50 -2.26 6.85
CA GLY A 9 8.55 -1.67 7.68
C GLY A 9 9.85 -1.28 6.97
N ILE A 10 9.92 -1.39 5.64
CA ILE A 10 11.09 -0.95 4.84
C ILE A 10 11.18 0.56 4.77
N ARG A 11 10.04 1.25 4.67
CA ARG A 11 9.98 2.72 4.63
C ARG A 11 9.33 3.29 5.88
N PRO A 12 9.74 4.49 6.31
CA PRO A 12 9.11 5.17 7.43
C PRO A 12 7.68 5.66 7.06
N PRO A 13 6.73 5.74 8.03
CA PRO A 13 5.34 6.17 7.77
C PRO A 13 5.20 7.57 7.17
N GLN A 14 6.17 8.44 7.45
CA GLN A 14 6.23 9.83 6.98
C GLN A 14 6.28 9.93 5.45
N HIS A 15 6.70 8.88 4.75
CA HIS A 15 6.68 8.82 3.28
C HIS A 15 5.25 8.75 2.71
N LEU A 16 4.26 8.42 3.55
CA LEU A 16 2.84 8.48 3.18
C LEU A 16 2.29 9.90 3.30
N SER A 17 2.72 10.76 2.38
CA SER A 17 2.27 12.16 2.30
C SER A 17 0.74 12.29 2.25
N ARG A 18 0.18 13.25 3.00
CA ARG A 18 -1.27 13.48 3.07
C ARG A 18 -1.93 13.77 1.71
N LYS A 19 -1.16 14.38 0.78
CA LYS A 19 -1.59 14.68 -0.59
C LYS A 19 -1.86 13.43 -1.44
N ARG A 20 -1.06 12.38 -1.26
CA ARG A 20 -1.09 11.16 -2.11
C ARG A 20 -1.79 9.97 -1.46
N PHE A 21 -1.92 9.96 -0.14
CA PHE A 21 -2.50 8.84 0.61
C PHE A 21 -3.60 9.34 1.51
N ASP A 22 -4.76 8.68 1.46
CA ASP A 22 -5.87 9.04 2.33
C ASP A 22 -5.63 8.66 3.79
N VAL A 23 -6.41 9.25 4.69
CA VAL A 23 -6.31 9.01 6.13
C VAL A 23 -6.50 7.53 6.46
N GLY A 24 -7.46 6.86 5.80
CA GLY A 24 -7.70 5.43 5.96
C GLY A 24 -6.51 4.56 5.54
N VAL A 25 -5.81 4.94 4.46
CA VAL A 25 -4.58 4.26 4.01
C VAL A 25 -3.48 4.39 5.05
N ARG A 26 -3.24 5.62 5.54
CA ARG A 26 -2.20 5.85 6.56
C ARG A 26 -2.52 5.10 7.86
N ALA A 27 -3.78 5.11 8.29
CA ALA A 27 -4.23 4.39 9.48
C ALA A 27 -4.05 2.87 9.31
N HIS A 28 -4.47 2.30 8.17
CA HIS A 28 -4.29 0.88 7.89
C HIS A 28 -2.81 0.48 7.90
N VAL A 29 -1.95 1.27 7.25
CA VAL A 29 -0.50 1.00 7.24
C VAL A 29 0.08 1.07 8.65
N THR A 30 -0.28 2.06 9.46
CA THR A 30 0.17 2.16 10.85
C THR A 30 -0.29 0.95 11.67
N ALA A 31 -1.55 0.55 11.55
CA ALA A 31 -2.09 -0.61 12.25
C ALA A 31 -1.37 -1.90 11.82
N ARG A 32 -1.16 -2.12 10.52
CA ARG A 32 -0.47 -3.30 9.99
C ARG A 32 0.95 -3.43 10.50
N ARG A 33 1.68 -2.31 10.61
CA ARG A 33 3.05 -2.28 11.16
C ARG A 33 3.10 -2.65 12.63
N ALA A 34 2.07 -2.30 13.40
CA ALA A 34 1.97 -2.62 14.82
C ALA A 34 1.70 -4.11 15.06
N LEU A 35 1.09 -4.81 14.09
CA LEU A 35 0.89 -6.24 14.17
C LEU A 35 2.22 -7.00 14.04
N PRO A 36 2.39 -8.12 14.76
CA PRO A 36 3.48 -9.06 14.50
C PRO A 36 3.33 -9.65 13.09
N GLY A 37 4.44 -9.97 12.46
CA GLY A 37 4.46 -10.54 11.12
C GLY A 37 5.74 -10.24 10.34
N PRO A 38 5.82 -10.72 9.09
CA PRO A 38 6.99 -10.52 8.26
C PRO A 38 7.26 -9.03 8.06
N ARG A 39 8.53 -8.66 8.25
CA ARG A 39 9.09 -7.35 7.92
C ARG A 39 10.31 -7.59 7.07
N GLY A 40 10.52 -6.76 6.06
CA GLY A 40 11.66 -6.96 5.16
C GLY A 40 11.35 -6.58 3.72
N PRO A 41 12.29 -6.87 2.80
CA PRO A 41 12.20 -6.46 1.41
C PRO A 41 10.88 -6.88 0.80
N VAL A 42 10.27 -5.96 0.05
CA VAL A 42 9.01 -6.19 -0.66
C VAL A 42 9.33 -6.32 -2.14
N ARG A 43 8.99 -7.46 -2.73
CA ARG A 43 9.05 -7.69 -4.18
C ARG A 43 7.63 -7.73 -4.73
N LEU A 44 7.30 -6.82 -5.65
CA LEU A 44 6.01 -6.83 -6.33
C LEU A 44 5.98 -7.99 -7.34
N ASP A 45 5.00 -8.88 -7.22
CA ASP A 45 4.85 -10.04 -8.11
C ASP A 45 3.84 -9.77 -9.22
N SER A 46 2.73 -9.11 -8.89
CA SER A 46 1.70 -8.73 -9.86
C SER A 46 1.05 -7.40 -9.50
N LEU A 47 0.58 -6.68 -10.51
CA LEU A 47 -0.19 -5.46 -10.35
C LEU A 47 -1.18 -5.31 -11.51
N HIS A 48 -2.45 -5.32 -11.18
CA HIS A 48 -3.56 -5.19 -12.11
C HIS A 48 -4.35 -3.94 -11.75
N LEU A 49 -4.75 -3.19 -12.77
CA LEU A 49 -5.60 -2.01 -12.64
C LEU A 49 -6.89 -2.26 -13.41
N ARG A 50 -8.03 -2.07 -12.74
CA ARG A 50 -9.37 -2.13 -13.35
C ARG A 50 -10.14 -0.88 -12.98
N GLY A 51 -10.16 0.10 -13.88
CA GLY A 51 -10.71 1.42 -13.58
C GLY A 51 -9.87 2.11 -12.50
N GLU A 52 -10.48 2.41 -11.35
CA GLU A 52 -9.79 2.99 -10.20
C GLU A 52 -9.36 1.95 -9.15
N GLU A 53 -9.65 0.67 -9.36
CA GLU A 53 -9.29 -0.41 -8.43
C GLU A 53 -7.97 -1.08 -8.83
N ILE A 54 -7.11 -1.33 -7.85
CA ILE A 54 -5.82 -2.00 -7.97
C ILE A 54 -5.89 -3.31 -7.20
N PHE A 55 -5.41 -4.39 -7.83
CA PHE A 55 -5.24 -5.70 -7.23
C PHE A 55 -3.83 -6.18 -7.54
N GLY A 56 -3.23 -6.93 -6.63
CA GLY A 56 -1.93 -7.51 -6.91
C GLY A 56 -1.43 -8.39 -5.79
N SER A 57 -0.21 -8.86 -5.98
CA SER A 57 0.52 -9.67 -5.02
C SER A 57 1.94 -9.17 -4.85
N ALA A 58 2.49 -9.38 -3.66
CA ALA A 58 3.88 -9.08 -3.34
C ALA A 58 4.46 -10.15 -2.40
N THR A 59 5.72 -10.50 -2.60
CA THR A 59 6.47 -11.36 -1.71
C THR A 59 7.20 -10.50 -0.68
N VAL A 60 7.05 -10.82 0.60
CA VAL A 60 7.72 -10.14 1.71
C VAL A 60 8.41 -11.15 2.61
N ALA A 61 9.73 -11.01 2.76
CA ALA A 61 10.54 -11.98 3.51
C ALA A 61 10.26 -13.43 3.10
N GLY A 62 10.06 -13.67 1.80
CA GLY A 62 9.77 -14.99 1.23
C GLY A 62 8.29 -15.43 1.33
N GLN A 63 7.41 -14.64 1.94
CA GLN A 63 5.99 -14.96 2.10
C GLN A 63 5.13 -14.18 1.09
N PRO A 64 4.23 -14.84 0.33
CA PRO A 64 3.34 -14.14 -0.58
C PRO A 64 2.21 -13.43 0.17
N HIS A 65 1.89 -12.22 -0.27
CA HIS A 65 0.80 -11.39 0.24
C HIS A 65 -0.05 -10.86 -0.89
N GLY A 66 -1.36 -10.90 -0.72
CA GLY A 66 -2.29 -10.21 -1.60
C GLY A 66 -2.44 -8.76 -1.17
N PHE A 67 -2.77 -7.87 -2.10
CA PHE A 67 -3.21 -6.53 -1.74
C PHE A 67 -4.26 -6.00 -2.70
N THR A 68 -5.09 -5.12 -2.15
CA THR A 68 -6.06 -4.34 -2.90
C THR A 68 -5.92 -2.87 -2.54
N ALA A 69 -6.26 -2.01 -3.49
CA ALA A 69 -6.29 -0.58 -3.28
C ALA A 69 -7.26 0.07 -4.25
N SER A 70 -7.67 1.28 -3.93
CA SER A 70 -8.42 2.12 -4.86
C SER A 70 -7.79 3.49 -5.00
N LEU A 71 -7.86 4.03 -6.20
CA LEU A 71 -7.43 5.36 -6.55
C LEU A 71 -8.63 6.30 -6.58
N THR A 72 -8.37 7.59 -6.46
CA THR A 72 -9.35 8.63 -6.72
C THR A 72 -8.64 9.78 -7.39
N ARG A 73 -9.25 10.29 -8.45
CA ARG A 73 -8.69 11.42 -9.20
C ARG A 73 -8.93 12.73 -8.47
N LEU A 74 -7.88 13.51 -8.24
CA LEU A 74 -7.91 14.87 -7.73
C LEU A 74 -7.52 15.84 -8.86
N GLY A 75 -8.53 16.32 -9.60
CA GLY A 75 -8.31 17.21 -10.74
C GLY A 75 -7.79 16.49 -11.99
N ARG A 76 -7.02 17.19 -12.85
CA ARG A 76 -6.64 16.66 -14.17
C ARG A 76 -5.51 15.63 -14.15
N SER A 77 -4.55 15.75 -13.23
CA SER A 77 -3.31 14.94 -13.26
C SER A 77 -2.87 14.38 -11.91
N HIS A 78 -3.64 14.58 -10.84
CA HIS A 78 -3.27 14.02 -9.53
C HIS A 78 -4.18 12.85 -9.17
N TRP A 79 -3.56 11.81 -8.65
CA TRP A 79 -4.24 10.65 -8.10
C TRP A 79 -3.91 10.52 -6.63
N ARG A 80 -4.91 10.11 -5.85
CA ARG A 80 -4.77 9.81 -4.44
C ARG A 80 -5.14 8.36 -4.21
N LEU A 81 -4.33 7.65 -3.44
CA LEU A 81 -4.67 6.31 -2.96
C LEU A 81 -5.71 6.47 -1.86
N ARG A 82 -6.95 6.05 -2.15
CA ARG A 82 -8.12 6.18 -1.28
C ARG A 82 -8.23 5.02 -0.30
N THR A 83 -8.06 3.80 -0.80
CA THR A 83 -8.02 2.59 0.03
C THR A 83 -6.75 1.79 -0.25
N PHE A 84 -6.31 1.03 0.75
CA PHE A 84 -5.18 0.10 0.63
C PHE A 84 -5.32 -0.94 1.74
N ARG A 85 -5.29 -2.21 1.37
CA ARG A 85 -5.32 -3.35 2.29
C ARG A 85 -4.34 -4.41 1.82
N VAL A 86 -3.63 -4.99 2.78
CA VAL A 86 -2.79 -6.18 2.57
C VAL A 86 -3.47 -7.35 3.25
N ILE A 87 -3.51 -8.49 2.56
CA ILE A 87 -4.14 -9.74 2.97
C ILE A 87 -3.03 -10.78 3.20
#